data_AF-K6YX88-F1
#
_entry.id   AF-K6YX88-F1
#
_cell.length_a   1.000
_cell.length_b   1.000
_cell.length_c   1.000
_cell.angle_alpha   90.00
_cell.angle_beta   90.00
_cell.angle_gamma   90.00
#
_symmetry.space_group_name_H-M   'P 1'
#
loop_
_entity.id
_entity.type
_entity.pdbx_description
1 polymer ?
#
loop_
_entity_poly.entity_id
_entity_poly.type
_entity_poly.pdbx_seq_one_letter_code
_entity_poly.pdbx_strand_id
1 'polypeptide(L)'
;MSIIQNAIDSIQIGVEDFESDDDRRSVSAVRNITAGILLLYKEKLCQLSPDDNKELLIKQHIRPVKIGDGKIGFEGKGNKTVDVISIKERFKSLNITVVWNRFDEISNLRNDLEHYYTSKSPDAVREIVTKSFLLIRDFLSEHLELDPQETLGNDCWTTLLKVSDVYLAEEKACKATIDAVDWKYDSVESALEYLRSNQCHSSLIQAPYQEDLYPTIDLRCKSCGHDFCFDDALEQCIYDSFASGAIRNAMDGGYSPFDTCNECRKRTFIHADAYCVACGYEMEYISCENCEESLTLDDQCNEGKCSSCQYEWEKIMAE
;
A
#
# COMPACT_ATOMS: atom_id res chain seq x y z
N MET A 1 16.33 21.20 19.86
CA MET A 1 15.04 20.50 19.65
C MET A 1 15.36 19.01 19.63
N SER A 2 14.72 18.20 20.48
CA SER A 2 14.89 16.74 20.47
C SER A 2 14.14 16.11 19.28
N ILE A 3 14.48 14.86 18.93
CA ILE A 3 13.78 14.14 17.86
C ILE A 3 12.31 13.93 18.24
N ILE A 4 12.04 13.52 19.49
CA ILE A 4 10.67 13.42 20.00
C ILE A 4 9.88 14.73 19.87
N GLN A 5 10.44 15.89 20.24
CA GLN A 5 9.70 17.15 20.12
C GLN A 5 9.39 17.47 18.66
N ASN A 6 10.35 17.26 17.76
CA ASN A 6 10.13 17.46 16.33
C ASN A 6 9.05 16.50 15.77
N ALA A 7 8.99 15.26 16.29
CA ALA A 7 7.94 14.31 15.92
C ALA A 7 6.56 14.82 16.34
N ILE A 8 6.44 15.29 17.58
CA ILE A 8 5.20 15.84 18.15
C ILE A 8 4.77 17.09 17.39
N ASP A 9 5.68 18.06 17.20
CA ASP A 9 5.41 19.30 16.47
C ASP A 9 4.93 18.99 15.04
N SER A 10 5.56 18.02 14.36
CA SER A 10 5.14 17.59 13.02
C SER A 10 3.73 16.99 13.03
N ILE A 11 3.39 16.16 14.01
CA ILE A 11 2.04 15.57 14.11
C ILE A 11 1.01 16.66 14.39
N GLN A 12 1.27 17.56 15.34
CA GLN A 12 0.38 18.66 15.70
C GLN A 12 0.13 19.60 14.52
N ILE A 13 1.18 20.08 13.86
CA ILE A 13 1.05 20.92 12.66
C ILE A 13 0.31 20.16 11.55
N GLY A 14 0.55 18.85 11.42
CA GLY A 14 -0.16 18.03 10.46
C GLY A 14 -1.67 17.96 10.72
N VAL A 15 -2.08 17.90 11.98
CA VAL A 15 -3.49 17.95 12.39
C VAL A 15 -4.09 19.34 12.20
N GLU A 16 -3.36 20.40 12.56
CA GLU A 16 -3.77 21.79 12.32
C GLU A 16 -3.98 22.08 10.83
N ASP A 17 -3.09 21.57 9.97
CA ASP A 17 -3.19 21.69 8.53
C ASP A 17 -4.38 20.89 7.97
N PHE A 18 -4.73 19.75 8.58
CA PHE A 18 -5.91 18.98 8.21
C PHE A 18 -7.22 19.71 8.56
N GLU A 19 -7.25 20.44 9.67
CA GLU A 19 -8.42 21.23 10.08
C GLU A 19 -8.56 22.56 9.33
N SER A 20 -7.60 22.90 8.48
CA SER A 20 -7.62 24.15 7.72
C SER A 20 -8.64 24.11 6.58
N ASP A 21 -9.41 25.19 6.41
CA ASP A 21 -10.29 25.40 5.25
C ASP A 21 -9.54 25.65 3.93
N ASP A 22 -8.20 25.72 3.96
CA ASP A 22 -7.38 25.89 2.77
C ASP A 22 -6.98 24.52 2.21
N ASP A 23 -7.65 24.10 1.13
CA ASP A 23 -7.42 22.80 0.46
C ASP A 23 -5.95 22.48 0.17
N ARG A 24 -5.11 23.51 -0.02
CA ARG A 24 -3.65 23.34 -0.26
C ARG A 24 -2.94 22.72 0.95
N ARG A 25 -3.51 22.84 2.15
CA ARG A 25 -2.95 22.29 3.39
C ARG A 25 -3.16 20.79 3.54
N SER A 26 -4.07 20.18 2.77
CA SER A 26 -4.26 18.73 2.73
C SER A 26 -2.97 17.95 2.49
N VAL A 27 -2.16 18.39 1.51
CA VAL A 27 -0.87 17.75 1.21
C VAL A 27 0.15 18.01 2.34
N SER A 28 0.11 19.20 2.94
CA SER A 28 0.96 19.55 4.09
C SER A 28 0.66 18.67 5.30
N ALA A 29 -0.63 18.47 5.61
CA ALA A 29 -1.11 17.62 6.68
C ALA A 29 -0.54 16.20 6.57
N VAL A 30 -0.72 15.57 5.41
CA VAL A 30 -0.23 14.21 5.14
C VAL A 30 1.29 14.12 5.26
N ARG A 31 2.03 15.10 4.73
CA ARG A 31 3.49 15.15 4.82
C ARG A 31 3.97 15.23 6.26
N ASN A 32 3.39 16.14 7.03
CA ASN A 32 3.76 16.41 8.42
C ASN A 32 3.43 15.21 9.32
N ILE A 33 2.25 14.60 9.17
CA ILE A 33 1.87 13.39 9.90
C ILE A 33 2.81 12.22 9.56
N THR A 34 3.07 11.97 8.27
CA THR A 34 3.95 10.88 7.85
C THR A 34 5.38 11.07 8.33
N ALA A 35 5.89 12.31 8.29
CA ALA A 35 7.19 12.66 8.83
C ALA A 35 7.24 12.47 10.35
N GLY A 36 6.19 12.87 11.06
CA GLY A 36 6.03 12.67 12.50
C GLY A 36 6.15 11.20 12.91
N ILE A 37 5.46 10.29 12.23
CA ILE A 37 5.55 8.84 12.47
C ILE A 37 7.00 8.35 12.31
N LEU A 38 7.68 8.76 11.23
CA LEU A 38 9.08 8.37 11.01
C LEU A 38 10.02 8.94 12.07
N LEU A 39 9.74 10.12 12.60
CA LEU A 39 10.50 10.72 13.69
C LEU A 39 10.27 9.97 15.01
N LEU A 40 9.05 9.51 15.30
CA LEU A 40 8.79 8.62 16.45
C LEU A 40 9.60 7.33 16.33
N TYR A 41 9.65 6.73 15.13
CA TYR A 41 10.46 5.53 14.91
C TYR A 41 11.95 5.79 15.14
N LYS A 42 12.46 6.93 14.68
CA LYS A 42 13.84 7.37 14.92
C LYS A 42 14.11 7.65 16.40
N GLU A 43 13.15 8.21 17.14
CA GLU A 43 13.27 8.40 18.58
C GLU A 43 13.49 7.05 19.29
N LYS A 44 12.74 6.00 18.93
CA LYS A 44 12.96 4.67 19.53
C LYS A 44 14.37 4.14 19.24
N LEU A 45 14.89 4.35 18.03
CA LEU A 45 16.28 4.00 17.70
C LEU A 45 17.27 4.82 18.53
N CYS A 46 16.99 6.09 18.81
CA CYS A 46 17.81 6.90 19.71
C CYS A 46 17.80 6.39 21.15
N GLN A 47 16.64 5.99 21.68
CA GLN A 47 16.53 5.40 23.03
C GLN A 47 17.34 4.11 23.16
N LEU A 48 17.31 3.26 22.12
CA LEU A 48 18.06 2.00 22.06
C LEU A 48 19.54 2.17 21.68
N SER A 49 19.95 3.37 21.26
CA SER A 49 21.34 3.63 20.94
C SER A 49 22.19 3.68 22.23
N PRO A 50 23.47 3.32 22.15
CA PRO A 50 24.40 3.40 23.27
C PRO A 50 24.40 4.77 23.95
N ASP A 51 24.61 4.80 25.27
CA ASP A 51 24.57 6.03 26.06
C ASP A 51 25.62 7.06 25.64
N ASP A 52 26.77 6.59 25.17
CA ASP A 52 27.86 7.40 24.66
C ASP A 52 27.61 7.93 23.23
N ASN A 53 26.63 7.37 22.51
CA ASN A 53 26.24 7.82 21.18
C ASN A 53 24.77 7.54 20.87
N LYS A 54 23.89 8.44 21.34
CA LYS A 54 22.44 8.37 21.13
C LYS A 54 21.98 8.47 19.67
N GLU A 55 22.87 8.81 18.74
CA GLU A 55 22.53 8.86 17.31
C GLU A 55 22.96 7.62 16.53
N LEU A 56 23.65 6.66 17.14
CA LEU A 56 24.26 5.54 16.40
C LEU A 56 23.25 4.80 15.53
N LEU A 57 22.09 4.42 16.09
CA LEU A 57 21.07 3.65 15.39
C LEU A 57 20.19 4.49 14.46
N ILE A 58 20.38 5.81 14.38
CA ILE A 58 19.71 6.63 13.35
C ILE A 58 20.63 6.98 12.18
N LYS A 59 21.92 6.62 12.22
CA LYS A 59 22.86 6.85 11.11
C LYS A 59 22.66 5.82 10.02
N GLN A 60 22.63 6.26 8.76
CA GLN A 60 22.41 5.37 7.60
C GLN A 60 23.48 4.27 7.51
N HIS A 61 24.74 4.64 7.71
CA HIS A 61 25.86 3.70 7.68
C HIS A 61 26.52 3.60 9.05
N ILE A 62 26.63 2.39 9.58
CA ILE A 62 27.36 2.07 10.80
C ILE A 62 28.58 1.24 10.42
N ARG A 63 29.75 1.55 10.97
CA ARG A 63 30.99 0.80 10.69
C ARG A 63 31.73 0.45 11.98
N PRO A 64 32.45 -0.70 12.00
CA PRO A 64 33.32 -1.04 13.11
C PRO A 64 34.53 -0.10 13.18
N VAL A 65 34.91 0.32 14.38
CA VAL A 65 36.10 1.13 14.67
C VAL A 65 36.84 0.64 15.90
N LYS A 66 38.15 0.84 15.93
CA LYS A 66 38.98 0.51 17.10
C LYS A 66 38.86 1.63 18.12
N ILE A 67 38.33 1.33 19.30
CA ILE A 67 38.13 2.29 20.41
C ILE A 67 39.16 2.12 21.54
N GLY A 68 40.15 1.24 21.36
CA GLY A 68 41.24 0.99 22.31
C GLY A 68 41.37 -0.48 22.69
N ASP A 69 42.55 -0.89 23.16
CA ASP A 69 42.84 -2.22 23.75
C ASP A 69 42.25 -3.43 22.99
N GLY A 70 42.33 -3.40 21.66
CA GLY A 70 41.82 -4.47 20.80
C GLY A 70 40.29 -4.57 20.69
N LYS A 71 39.53 -3.68 21.33
CA LYS A 71 38.07 -3.65 21.27
C LYS A 71 37.56 -2.98 20.00
N ILE A 72 36.53 -3.58 19.42
CA ILE A 72 35.78 -3.02 18.29
C ILE A 72 34.51 -2.35 18.84
N GLY A 73 34.35 -1.08 18.54
CA GLY A 73 33.12 -0.32 18.71
C GLY A 73 32.49 -0.02 17.36
N PHE A 74 31.38 0.68 17.39
CA PHE A 74 30.66 1.08 16.19
C PHE A 74 30.46 2.59 16.17
N GLU A 75 30.67 3.19 15.00
CA GLU A 75 30.37 4.61 14.77
C GLU A 75 29.51 4.78 13.53
N GLY A 76 28.71 5.85 13.53
CA GLY A 76 27.97 6.27 12.35
C GLY A 76 28.85 7.03 11.37
N LYS A 77 28.69 6.76 10.07
CA LYS A 77 29.43 7.43 8.99
C LYS A 77 28.51 8.41 8.24
N GLY A 78 28.93 9.67 8.18
CA GLY A 78 28.28 10.73 7.40
C GLY A 78 27.06 11.35 8.09
N ASN A 79 26.37 12.22 7.34
CA ASN A 79 25.28 13.05 7.88
C ASN A 79 23.88 12.50 7.54
N LYS A 80 23.80 11.43 6.74
CA LYS A 80 22.53 10.83 6.35
C LYS A 80 21.96 9.99 7.48
N THR A 81 20.65 10.11 7.69
CA THR A 81 19.91 9.28 8.64
C THR A 81 19.27 8.08 7.93
N VAL A 82 18.89 7.08 8.72
CA VAL A 82 18.17 5.91 8.25
C VAL A 82 16.91 6.29 7.46
N ASP A 83 16.70 5.59 6.35
CA ASP A 83 15.47 5.60 5.56
C ASP A 83 14.47 4.55 6.09
N VAL A 84 13.28 4.49 5.50
CA VAL A 84 12.20 3.58 5.93
C VAL A 84 12.64 2.12 5.88
N ILE A 85 13.36 1.71 4.83
CA ILE A 85 13.84 0.34 4.65
C ILE A 85 14.81 -0.02 5.78
N SER A 86 15.78 0.87 6.04
CA SER A 86 16.74 0.71 7.13
C SER A 86 16.06 0.67 8.51
N ILE A 87 14.99 1.44 8.72
CA ILE A 87 14.21 1.40 9.97
C ILE A 87 13.52 0.04 10.10
N LYS A 88 12.85 -0.47 9.06
CA LYS A 88 12.21 -1.80 9.05
C LYS A 88 13.21 -2.91 9.43
N GLU A 89 14.38 -2.91 8.80
CA GLU A 89 15.44 -3.88 9.07
C GLU A 89 15.97 -3.79 10.52
N ARG A 90 16.14 -2.57 11.04
CA ARG A 90 16.58 -2.34 12.41
C ARG A 90 15.53 -2.75 13.42
N PHE A 91 14.26 -2.41 13.19
CA PHE A 91 13.16 -2.81 14.07
C PHE A 91 13.03 -4.34 14.10
N LYS A 92 13.13 -5.00 12.95
CA LYS A 92 13.17 -6.46 12.88
C LYS A 92 14.33 -7.06 13.68
N SER A 93 15.54 -6.51 13.54
CA SER A 93 16.71 -7.04 14.28
C SER A 93 16.70 -6.72 15.77
N LEU A 94 16.03 -5.64 16.17
CA LEU A 94 15.87 -5.21 17.57
C LEU A 94 14.57 -5.73 18.21
N ASN A 95 13.80 -6.57 17.52
CA ASN A 95 12.51 -7.13 17.96
C ASN A 95 11.48 -6.05 18.36
N ILE A 96 11.41 -4.95 17.61
CA ILE A 96 10.36 -3.93 17.73
C ILE A 96 9.25 -4.29 16.73
N THR A 97 8.03 -4.48 17.24
CA THR A 97 6.87 -4.89 16.45
C THR A 97 6.08 -3.67 16.00
N VAL A 98 5.98 -3.44 14.69
CA VAL A 98 5.13 -2.36 14.15
C VAL A 98 4.23 -2.97 13.07
N VAL A 99 2.99 -2.49 12.97
CA VAL A 99 2.06 -2.86 11.89
C VAL A 99 2.48 -2.17 10.60
N TRP A 100 3.49 -2.74 9.93
CA TRP A 100 4.10 -2.13 8.74
C TRP A 100 3.16 -1.98 7.55
N ASN A 101 2.19 -2.89 7.37
CA ASN A 101 1.19 -2.78 6.31
C ASN A 101 0.43 -1.45 6.36
N ARG A 102 -0.01 -1.05 7.57
CA ARG A 102 -0.70 0.24 7.77
C ARG A 102 0.20 1.43 7.45
N PHE A 103 1.49 1.35 7.79
CA PHE A 103 2.44 2.42 7.42
C PHE A 103 2.66 2.47 5.90
N ASP A 104 2.75 1.32 5.25
CA ASP A 104 2.96 1.22 3.81
C ASP A 104 1.75 1.74 3.04
N GLU A 105 0.52 1.44 3.49
CA GLU A 105 -0.71 2.04 2.98
C GLU A 105 -0.68 3.57 3.08
N ILE A 106 -0.33 4.13 4.25
CA ILE A 106 -0.21 5.59 4.45
C ILE A 106 0.84 6.19 3.51
N SER A 107 1.99 5.54 3.37
CA SER A 107 3.06 6.03 2.50
C SER A 107 2.66 5.98 1.02
N ASN A 108 1.92 4.95 0.60
CA ASN A 108 1.41 4.84 -0.77
C ASN A 108 0.34 5.89 -1.04
N LEU A 109 -0.65 6.03 -0.14
CA LEU A 109 -1.68 7.06 -0.25
C LEU A 109 -1.08 8.48 -0.29
N ARG A 110 -0.03 8.75 0.51
CA ARG A 110 0.73 10.01 0.40
C ARG A 110 1.32 10.17 -0.99
N ASN A 111 2.05 9.16 -1.49
CA ASN A 111 2.69 9.24 -2.79
C ASN A 111 1.66 9.50 -3.90
N ASP A 112 0.51 8.83 -3.86
CA ASP A 112 -0.58 9.04 -4.81
C ASP A 112 -1.10 10.48 -4.74
N LEU A 113 -1.36 11.00 -3.54
CA LEU A 113 -1.77 12.40 -3.35
C LEU A 113 -0.72 13.39 -3.88
N GLU A 114 0.57 13.09 -3.73
CA GLU A 114 1.67 13.94 -4.25
C GLU A 114 1.83 13.86 -5.77
N HIS A 115 1.64 12.67 -6.36
CA HIS A 115 1.81 12.44 -7.78
C HIS A 115 0.68 13.02 -8.60
N TYR A 116 -0.56 12.91 -8.14
CA TYR A 116 -1.70 13.24 -8.97
C TYR A 116 -2.03 14.74 -9.03
N TYR A 117 -1.35 15.65 -8.28
CA TYR A 117 -1.57 17.12 -8.27
C TYR A 117 -3.05 17.54 -8.38
N THR A 118 -3.95 16.71 -7.88
CA THR A 118 -5.38 16.84 -8.09
C THR A 118 -6.03 17.06 -6.75
N SER A 119 -7.07 17.88 -6.78
CA SER A 119 -8.04 18.19 -5.74
C SER A 119 -8.82 16.94 -5.25
N LYS A 120 -8.11 15.85 -4.93
CA LYS A 120 -8.67 14.57 -4.50
C LYS A 120 -8.80 14.53 -2.98
N SER A 121 -9.82 13.78 -2.56
CA SER A 121 -10.80 14.26 -1.59
C SER A 121 -10.30 14.49 -0.16
N PRO A 122 -10.95 15.41 0.57
CA PRO A 122 -10.79 15.53 2.03
C PRO A 122 -10.89 14.19 2.78
N ASP A 123 -11.59 13.19 2.22
CA ASP A 123 -11.72 11.88 2.84
C ASP A 123 -10.54 10.94 2.61
N ALA A 124 -9.78 11.06 1.50
CA ALA A 124 -8.51 10.37 1.37
C ALA A 124 -7.49 10.87 2.41
N VAL A 125 -7.50 12.19 2.69
CA VAL A 125 -6.72 12.77 3.78
C VAL A 125 -7.23 12.29 5.14
N ARG A 126 -8.55 12.27 5.35
CA ARG A 126 -9.18 11.77 6.57
C ARG A 126 -8.83 10.30 6.86
N GLU A 127 -8.78 9.47 5.83
CA GLU A 127 -8.31 8.08 5.92
C GLU A 127 -6.88 8.02 6.41
N ILE A 128 -5.97 8.81 5.80
CA ILE A 128 -4.57 8.85 6.22
C ILE A 128 -4.46 9.31 7.68
N VAL A 129 -5.18 10.37 8.07
CA VAL A 129 -5.20 10.87 9.45
C VAL A 129 -5.66 9.78 10.41
N THR A 130 -6.74 9.07 10.08
CA THR A 130 -7.29 7.98 10.89
C THR A 130 -6.32 6.80 11.03
N LYS A 131 -5.77 6.32 9.91
CA LYS A 131 -4.81 5.21 9.91
C LYS A 131 -3.52 5.61 10.64
N SER A 132 -3.08 6.85 10.47
CA SER A 132 -1.90 7.40 11.16
C SER A 132 -2.12 7.51 12.65
N PHE A 133 -3.32 7.92 13.10
CA PHE A 133 -3.64 8.06 14.52
C PHE A 133 -3.40 6.76 15.28
N LEU A 134 -3.89 5.63 14.75
CA LEU A 134 -3.71 4.33 15.40
C LEU A 134 -2.22 3.96 15.50
N LEU A 135 -1.42 4.19 14.46
CA LEU A 135 0.03 3.95 14.51
C LEU A 135 0.72 4.84 15.54
N ILE A 136 0.39 6.14 15.57
CA ILE A 136 0.98 7.11 16.49
C ILE A 136 0.65 6.72 17.94
N ARG A 137 -0.64 6.44 18.22
CA ARG A 137 -1.12 6.01 19.54
C ARG A 137 -0.39 4.76 20.00
N ASP A 138 -0.43 3.70 19.21
CA ASP A 138 0.14 2.40 19.57
C ASP A 138 1.65 2.52 19.77
N PHE A 139 2.35 3.26 18.90
CA PHE A 139 3.80 3.43 19.01
C PHE A 139 4.19 4.26 20.25
N LEU A 140 3.46 5.34 20.56
CA LEU A 140 3.71 6.15 21.75
C LEU A 140 3.55 5.30 23.02
N SER A 141 2.45 4.54 23.13
CA SER A 141 2.17 3.73 24.32
C SER A 141 3.06 2.49 24.44
N GLU A 142 3.21 1.71 23.37
CA GLU A 142 3.84 0.38 23.43
C GLU A 142 5.36 0.42 23.26
N HIS A 143 5.90 1.45 22.61
CA HIS A 143 7.33 1.52 22.32
C HIS A 143 8.05 2.69 22.95
N LEU A 144 7.37 3.81 23.19
CA LEU A 144 7.97 4.97 23.85
C LEU A 144 7.55 5.09 25.32
N GLU A 145 6.60 4.27 25.79
CA GLU A 145 6.07 4.29 27.16
C GLU A 145 5.51 5.67 27.56
N LEU A 146 4.92 6.37 26.58
CA LEU A 146 4.35 7.70 26.75
C LEU A 146 2.82 7.63 26.69
N ASP A 147 2.16 8.47 27.50
CA ASP A 147 0.73 8.70 27.36
C ASP A 147 0.47 9.51 26.08
N PRO A 148 -0.30 9.00 25.10
CA PRO A 148 -0.50 9.69 23.83
C PRO A 148 -1.26 11.00 23.96
N GLN A 149 -2.21 11.11 24.90
CA GLN A 149 -3.01 12.31 25.10
C GLN A 149 -2.17 13.43 25.71
N GLU A 150 -1.37 13.11 26.73
CA GLU A 150 -0.44 14.07 27.35
C GLU A 150 0.64 14.50 26.36
N THR A 151 1.15 13.56 25.56
CA THR A 151 2.25 13.82 24.62
C THR A 151 1.83 14.66 23.42
N LEU A 152 0.66 14.37 22.82
CA LEU A 152 0.15 15.11 21.66
C LEU A 152 -0.58 16.40 22.06
N GLY A 153 -1.00 16.52 23.32
CA GLY A 153 -1.84 17.61 23.79
C GLY A 153 -3.32 17.37 23.48
N ASN A 154 -4.19 17.95 24.31
CA ASN A 154 -5.63 17.68 24.30
C ASN A 154 -6.32 18.03 22.98
N ASP A 155 -5.94 19.13 22.34
CA ASP A 155 -6.60 19.60 21.12
C ASP A 155 -6.32 18.62 19.95
N CYS A 156 -5.04 18.35 19.69
CA CYS A 156 -4.60 17.37 18.68
C CYS A 156 -5.21 15.98 18.95
N TRP A 157 -5.15 15.51 20.19
CA TRP A 157 -5.73 14.22 20.60
C TRP A 157 -7.24 14.14 20.33
N THR A 158 -7.98 15.18 20.71
CA THR A 158 -9.45 15.22 20.53
C THR A 158 -9.84 15.22 19.06
N THR A 159 -9.13 15.98 18.23
CA THR A 159 -9.35 16.00 16.77
C THR A 159 -9.10 14.62 16.17
N LEU A 160 -7.96 14.00 16.47
CA LEU A 160 -7.60 12.67 15.96
C LEU A 160 -8.62 11.60 16.37
N LEU A 161 -9.04 11.60 17.64
CA LEU A 161 -10.02 10.66 18.16
C LEU A 161 -11.36 10.79 17.43
N LYS A 162 -11.87 12.03 17.30
CA LYS A 162 -13.15 12.30 16.62
C LYS A 162 -13.12 11.87 15.16
N VAL A 163 -12.04 12.21 14.44
CA VAL A 163 -11.87 11.85 13.03
C VAL A 163 -11.84 10.33 12.87
N SER A 164 -11.07 9.65 13.73
CA SER A 164 -10.93 8.20 13.72
C SER A 164 -12.25 7.49 14.00
N ASP A 165 -13.03 7.93 15.00
CA ASP A 165 -14.28 7.29 15.37
C ASP A 165 -15.31 7.32 14.22
N VAL A 166 -15.46 8.49 13.57
CA VAL A 166 -16.39 8.64 12.44
C VAL A 166 -15.95 7.81 11.25
N TYR A 167 -14.66 7.88 10.89
CA TYR A 167 -14.14 7.18 9.73
C TYR A 167 -14.24 5.66 9.89
N LEU A 168 -13.83 5.11 11.05
CA LEU A 168 -13.88 3.67 11.32
C LEU A 168 -15.32 3.14 11.33
N ALA A 169 -16.29 3.93 11.80
CA ALA A 169 -17.71 3.55 11.77
C ALA A 169 -18.23 3.44 10.33
N GLU A 170 -17.93 4.42 9.47
CA GLU A 170 -18.33 4.39 8.07
C GLU A 170 -17.58 3.30 7.27
N GLU A 171 -16.28 3.12 7.53
CA GLU A 171 -15.45 2.07 6.90
C GLU A 171 -16.03 0.68 7.20
N LYS A 172 -16.36 0.43 8.48
CA LYS A 172 -16.99 -0.84 8.89
C LYS A 172 -18.34 -1.06 8.21
N ALA A 173 -19.17 -0.02 8.11
CA ALA A 173 -20.48 -0.12 7.45
C ALA A 173 -20.33 -0.40 5.95
N CYS A 174 -19.41 0.28 5.27
CA CYS A 174 -19.07 0.07 3.87
C CYS A 174 -18.58 -1.36 3.64
N LYS A 175 -17.58 -1.79 4.41
CA LYS A 175 -16.99 -3.14 4.32
C LYS A 175 -18.03 -4.24 4.52
N ALA A 176 -18.98 -4.07 5.45
CA ALA A 176 -20.05 -5.04 5.65
C ALA A 176 -20.94 -5.25 4.41
N THR A 177 -21.13 -4.22 3.57
CA THR A 177 -21.87 -4.36 2.31
C THR A 177 -21.05 -5.05 1.23
N ILE A 178 -19.75 -4.76 1.15
CA ILE A 178 -18.83 -5.39 0.20
C ILE A 178 -18.63 -6.87 0.53
N ASP A 179 -18.44 -7.20 1.81
CA ASP A 179 -18.28 -8.58 2.29
C ASP A 179 -19.57 -9.42 2.14
N ALA A 180 -20.73 -8.79 1.88
CA ALA A 180 -22.00 -9.48 1.65
C ALA A 180 -22.24 -9.85 0.18
N VAL A 181 -21.42 -9.35 -0.74
CA VAL A 181 -21.49 -9.70 -2.16
C VAL A 181 -20.89 -11.09 -2.36
N ASP A 182 -21.53 -11.92 -3.18
CA ASP A 182 -21.02 -13.24 -3.58
C ASP A 182 -19.95 -13.10 -4.67
N TRP A 183 -18.71 -12.86 -4.24
CA TRP A 183 -17.58 -12.70 -5.15
C TRP A 183 -17.18 -14.05 -5.76
N LYS A 184 -17.03 -14.09 -7.08
CA LYS A 184 -16.76 -15.34 -7.80
C LYS A 184 -15.35 -15.90 -7.60
N TYR A 185 -14.38 -15.04 -7.28
CA TYR A 185 -12.96 -15.36 -7.35
C TYR A 185 -12.21 -14.85 -6.10
N ASP A 186 -11.45 -15.73 -5.44
CA ASP A 186 -10.64 -15.40 -4.25
C ASP A 186 -9.62 -14.29 -4.52
N SER A 187 -9.08 -14.24 -5.74
CA SER A 187 -8.15 -13.20 -6.17
C SER A 187 -8.81 -11.83 -6.28
N VAL A 188 -10.11 -11.79 -6.60
CA VAL A 188 -10.91 -10.56 -6.55
C VAL A 188 -11.16 -10.16 -5.11
N GLU A 189 -11.59 -11.09 -4.24
CA GLU A 189 -11.80 -10.80 -2.82
C GLU A 189 -10.55 -10.21 -2.17
N SER A 190 -9.39 -10.77 -2.47
CA SER A 190 -8.09 -10.28 -1.99
C SER A 190 -7.78 -8.87 -2.52
N ALA A 191 -8.18 -8.58 -3.77
CA ALA A 191 -7.96 -7.28 -4.37
C ALA A 191 -8.89 -6.18 -3.81
N LEU A 192 -10.05 -6.52 -3.23
CA LEU A 192 -11.02 -5.53 -2.72
C LEU A 192 -10.45 -4.59 -1.65
N GLU A 193 -9.37 -4.97 -0.97
CA GLU A 193 -8.62 -4.07 -0.08
C GLU A 193 -8.12 -2.80 -0.80
N TYR A 194 -7.89 -2.89 -2.11
CA TYR A 194 -7.43 -1.82 -2.98
C TYR A 194 -8.57 -1.13 -3.74
N LEU A 195 -9.84 -1.46 -3.46
CA LEU A 195 -10.98 -0.83 -4.12
C LEU A 195 -11.09 0.65 -3.72
N ARG A 196 -11.06 1.53 -4.72
CA ARG A 196 -11.14 2.99 -4.55
C ARG A 196 -12.15 3.61 -5.49
N SER A 197 -12.76 4.71 -5.05
CA SER A 197 -13.59 5.54 -5.93
C SER A 197 -12.74 6.17 -7.02
N ASN A 198 -13.13 5.99 -8.28
CA ASN A 198 -12.53 6.63 -9.45
C ASN A 198 -12.61 8.17 -9.44
N GLN A 199 -13.53 8.75 -8.66
CA GLN A 199 -13.73 10.20 -8.58
C GLN A 199 -12.90 10.83 -7.44
N CYS A 200 -12.96 10.25 -6.25
CA CYS A 200 -12.48 10.90 -5.02
C CYS A 200 -11.35 10.14 -4.31
N HIS A 201 -11.03 8.93 -4.76
CA HIS A 201 -10.03 8.01 -4.18
C HIS A 201 -10.28 7.53 -2.74
N SER A 202 -11.47 7.78 -2.19
CA SER A 202 -11.86 7.17 -0.91
C SER A 202 -12.02 5.65 -1.04
N SER A 203 -11.66 4.91 0.01
CA SER A 203 -12.01 3.49 0.21
C SER A 203 -13.41 3.27 0.78
N LEU A 204 -14.15 4.33 1.14
CA LEU A 204 -15.49 4.21 1.71
C LEU A 204 -16.50 3.86 0.61
N ILE A 205 -16.41 2.63 0.13
CA ILE A 205 -17.21 2.08 -0.98
C ILE A 205 -18.19 1.08 -0.43
N GLN A 206 -19.46 1.24 -0.79
CA GLN A 206 -20.52 0.30 -0.45
C GLN A 206 -21.12 -0.33 -1.72
N ALA A 207 -21.63 -1.55 -1.60
CA ALA A 207 -22.48 -2.20 -2.58
C ALA A 207 -23.94 -2.08 -2.11
N PRO A 208 -24.72 -1.10 -2.61
CA PRO A 208 -26.05 -0.82 -2.08
C PRO A 208 -27.13 -1.84 -2.48
N TYR A 209 -26.92 -2.65 -3.52
CA TYR A 209 -27.91 -3.59 -4.04
C TYR A 209 -27.44 -5.04 -3.82
N GLN A 210 -28.23 -5.84 -3.10
CA GLN A 210 -27.86 -7.21 -2.74
C GLN A 210 -28.10 -8.21 -3.88
N GLU A 211 -28.98 -7.87 -4.81
CA GLU A 211 -29.31 -8.65 -6.00
C GLU A 211 -28.29 -8.51 -7.15
N ASP A 212 -27.29 -7.65 -7.02
CA ASP A 212 -26.24 -7.48 -8.01
C ASP A 212 -25.42 -8.77 -8.17
N LEU A 213 -25.03 -9.07 -9.41
CA LEU A 213 -24.31 -10.29 -9.76
C LEU A 213 -22.96 -9.96 -10.37
N TYR A 214 -21.93 -10.63 -9.86
CA TYR A 214 -20.58 -10.51 -10.38
C TYR A 214 -20.52 -10.81 -11.91
N PRO A 215 -19.80 -10.02 -12.71
CA PRO A 215 -18.92 -8.89 -12.35
C PRO A 215 -19.63 -7.51 -12.29
N THR A 216 -20.92 -7.45 -12.62
CA THR A 216 -21.68 -6.20 -12.69
C THR A 216 -22.30 -5.87 -11.34
N ILE A 217 -21.47 -5.31 -10.46
CA ILE A 217 -21.87 -4.82 -9.13
C ILE A 217 -21.88 -3.30 -9.16
N ASP A 218 -23.03 -2.68 -8.89
CA ASP A 218 -23.11 -1.24 -8.71
C ASP A 218 -22.54 -0.88 -7.34
N LEU A 219 -21.66 0.13 -7.33
CA LEU A 219 -20.96 0.60 -6.15
C LEU A 219 -21.27 2.07 -5.93
N ARG A 220 -21.24 2.47 -4.66
CA ARG A 220 -21.39 3.86 -4.26
C ARG A 220 -20.29 4.28 -3.32
N CYS A 221 -19.67 5.42 -3.62
CA CYS A 221 -18.75 6.06 -2.71
C CYS A 221 -19.51 6.87 -1.65
N LYS A 222 -19.29 6.58 -0.37
CA LYS A 222 -19.93 7.28 0.75
C LYS A 222 -19.30 8.65 1.05
N SER A 223 -18.07 8.86 0.61
CA SER A 223 -17.37 10.15 0.70
C SER A 223 -17.97 11.19 -0.26
N CYS A 224 -17.95 10.92 -1.57
CA CYS A 224 -18.37 11.88 -2.59
C CYS A 224 -19.80 11.65 -3.12
N GLY A 225 -20.42 10.52 -2.77
CA GLY A 225 -21.77 10.15 -3.21
C GLY A 225 -21.86 9.58 -4.62
N HIS A 226 -20.75 9.46 -5.36
CA HIS A 226 -20.72 8.97 -6.74
C HIS A 226 -20.96 7.47 -6.85
N ASP A 227 -21.86 7.11 -7.76
CA ASP A 227 -22.17 5.75 -8.16
C ASP A 227 -21.34 5.34 -9.38
N PHE A 228 -20.79 4.11 -9.36
CA PHE A 228 -19.96 3.55 -10.43
C PHE A 228 -20.05 2.01 -10.43
N CYS A 229 -19.72 1.35 -11.53
CA CYS A 229 -19.73 -0.12 -11.58
C CYS A 229 -18.38 -0.70 -11.12
N PHE A 230 -18.39 -1.86 -10.46
CA PHE A 230 -17.17 -2.57 -10.11
C PHE A 230 -16.31 -2.88 -11.35
N ASP A 231 -16.93 -3.16 -12.50
CA ASP A 231 -16.24 -3.39 -13.77
C ASP A 231 -15.37 -2.20 -14.23
N ASP A 232 -15.71 -0.97 -13.82
CA ASP A 232 -14.94 0.25 -14.09
C ASP A 232 -13.69 0.38 -13.19
N ALA A 233 -13.73 -0.23 -12.00
CA ALA A 233 -12.66 -0.18 -11.01
C ALA A 233 -11.79 -1.45 -10.98
N LEU A 234 -12.29 -2.55 -11.54
CA LEU A 234 -11.69 -3.89 -11.45
C LEU A 234 -10.24 -3.91 -11.95
N GLU A 235 -9.95 -3.34 -13.12
CA GLU A 235 -8.60 -3.39 -13.69
C GLU A 235 -7.56 -2.68 -12.80
N GLN A 236 -7.92 -1.51 -12.26
CA GLN A 236 -7.06 -0.78 -11.33
C GLN A 236 -6.91 -1.52 -10.00
N CYS A 237 -8.00 -2.11 -9.49
CA CYS A 237 -8.02 -2.90 -8.28
C CYS A 237 -7.08 -4.12 -8.36
N ILE A 238 -7.12 -4.85 -9.47
CA ILE A 238 -6.18 -5.96 -9.75
C ILE A 238 -4.75 -5.44 -9.88
N TYR A 239 -4.54 -4.36 -10.63
CA TYR A 239 -3.21 -3.77 -10.78
C TYR A 239 -2.60 -3.44 -9.41
N ASP A 240 -3.33 -2.74 -8.54
CA ASP A 240 -2.85 -2.31 -7.23
C ASP A 240 -2.57 -3.51 -6.30
N SER A 241 -3.41 -4.55 -6.36
CA SER A 241 -3.22 -5.78 -5.59
C SER A 241 -1.96 -6.56 -6.01
N PHE A 242 -1.60 -6.55 -7.29
CA PHE A 242 -0.51 -7.37 -7.83
C PHE A 242 0.76 -6.57 -8.17
N ALA A 243 0.73 -5.23 -8.12
CA ALA A 243 1.83 -4.36 -8.55
C ALA A 243 3.16 -4.70 -7.88
N SER A 244 3.15 -4.93 -6.56
CA SER A 244 4.36 -5.30 -5.80
C SER A 244 4.96 -6.63 -6.26
N GLY A 245 4.12 -7.63 -6.52
CA GLY A 245 4.53 -8.93 -7.07
C GLY A 245 5.06 -8.82 -8.49
N ALA A 246 4.40 -8.02 -9.34
CA ALA A 246 4.83 -7.77 -10.71
C ALA A 246 6.20 -7.12 -10.78
N ILE A 247 6.45 -6.08 -9.95
CA ILE A 247 7.75 -5.41 -9.87
C ILE A 247 8.84 -6.38 -9.41
N ARG A 248 8.57 -7.19 -8.38
CA ARG A 248 9.52 -8.20 -7.88
C ARG A 248 9.87 -9.21 -8.98
N ASN A 249 8.86 -9.79 -9.63
CA ASN A 249 9.10 -10.76 -10.70
C ASN A 249 9.91 -10.14 -11.83
N ALA A 250 9.60 -8.91 -12.25
CA ALA A 250 10.35 -8.22 -13.29
C ALA A 250 11.84 -8.00 -12.91
N MET A 251 12.13 -7.66 -11.64
CA MET A 251 13.52 -7.53 -11.16
C MET A 251 14.28 -8.86 -11.17
N ASP A 252 13.56 -9.97 -10.98
CA ASP A 252 14.10 -11.34 -11.01
C ASP A 252 14.07 -11.97 -12.42
N GLY A 253 13.66 -11.22 -13.45
CA GLY A 253 13.53 -11.70 -14.83
C GLY A 253 12.35 -12.64 -15.08
N GLY A 254 11.38 -12.69 -14.16
CA GLY A 254 10.14 -13.45 -14.26
C GLY A 254 8.98 -12.67 -14.89
N TYR A 255 7.88 -13.37 -15.13
CA TYR A 255 6.67 -12.84 -15.75
C TYR A 255 5.76 -12.10 -14.75
N SER A 256 4.92 -11.22 -15.28
CA SER A 256 3.85 -10.56 -14.52
C SER A 256 2.87 -11.62 -13.98
N PRO A 257 2.34 -11.48 -12.75
CA PRO A 257 1.34 -12.40 -12.21
C PRO A 257 -0.05 -12.25 -12.87
N PHE A 258 -0.28 -11.17 -13.62
CA PHE A 258 -1.49 -10.93 -14.39
C PHE A 258 -1.17 -10.29 -15.76
N ASP A 259 -2.09 -10.44 -16.72
CA ASP A 259 -1.94 -9.92 -18.08
C ASP A 259 -3.26 -9.43 -18.70
N THR A 260 -3.17 -8.91 -19.91
CA THR A 260 -4.26 -8.44 -20.76
C THR A 260 -5.01 -9.63 -21.33
N CYS A 261 -6.28 -9.78 -20.97
CA CYS A 261 -7.12 -10.86 -21.49
C CYS A 261 -7.31 -10.74 -23.01
N ASN A 262 -7.17 -11.87 -23.73
CA ASN A 262 -7.36 -11.94 -25.18
C ASN A 262 -8.80 -11.63 -25.63
N GLU A 263 -9.80 -11.93 -24.79
CA GLU A 263 -11.22 -11.69 -25.08
C GLU A 263 -11.67 -10.26 -24.76
N CYS A 264 -11.55 -9.84 -23.49
CA CYS A 264 -12.10 -8.56 -23.05
C CYS A 264 -11.11 -7.39 -23.08
N ARG A 265 -9.83 -7.67 -23.38
CA ARG A 265 -8.74 -6.67 -23.49
C ARG A 265 -8.44 -5.87 -22.22
N LYS A 266 -9.01 -6.26 -21.08
CA LYS A 266 -8.66 -5.71 -19.75
C LYS A 266 -7.48 -6.46 -19.16
N ARG A 267 -6.62 -5.77 -18.39
CA ARG A 267 -5.50 -6.37 -17.64
C ARG A 267 -5.97 -7.11 -16.39
N THR A 268 -6.79 -8.13 -16.60
CA THR A 268 -7.51 -8.87 -15.56
C THR A 268 -7.41 -10.38 -15.73
N PHE A 269 -6.47 -10.87 -16.56
CA PHE A 269 -6.15 -12.30 -16.63
C PHE A 269 -5.14 -12.65 -15.54
N ILE A 270 -5.48 -13.55 -14.62
CA ILE A 270 -4.60 -13.91 -13.51
C ILE A 270 -3.97 -15.27 -13.79
N HIS A 271 -2.64 -15.32 -13.91
CA HIS A 271 -1.95 -16.55 -14.35
C HIS A 271 -2.06 -17.70 -13.35
N ALA A 272 -2.05 -17.39 -12.04
CA ALA A 272 -2.18 -18.40 -11.00
C ALA A 272 -3.56 -19.10 -11.03
N ASP A 273 -4.57 -18.36 -11.47
CA ASP A 273 -5.96 -18.77 -11.55
C ASP A 273 -6.31 -19.39 -12.91
N ALA A 274 -5.52 -19.07 -13.95
CA ALA A 274 -5.71 -19.46 -15.35
C ALA A 274 -7.01 -18.95 -16.00
N TYR A 275 -7.61 -17.89 -15.44
CA TYR A 275 -8.79 -17.24 -16.01
C TYR A 275 -8.76 -15.71 -15.91
N CYS A 276 -9.56 -15.06 -16.76
CA CYS A 276 -9.85 -13.64 -16.68
C CYS A 276 -10.97 -13.37 -15.66
N VAL A 277 -10.66 -12.59 -14.62
CA VAL A 277 -11.68 -12.27 -13.61
C VAL A 277 -12.79 -11.36 -14.16
N ALA A 278 -12.54 -10.57 -15.20
CA ALA A 278 -13.55 -9.67 -15.77
C ALA A 278 -14.59 -10.40 -16.66
N CYS A 279 -14.17 -11.31 -17.53
CA CYS A 279 -15.06 -11.95 -18.51
C CYS A 279 -15.17 -13.49 -18.35
N GLY A 280 -14.38 -14.10 -17.47
CA GLY A 280 -14.37 -15.54 -17.26
C GLY A 280 -13.64 -16.34 -18.35
N TYR A 281 -12.89 -15.70 -19.25
CA TYR A 281 -12.09 -16.39 -20.25
C TYR A 281 -11.05 -17.32 -19.61
N GLU A 282 -10.97 -18.55 -20.09
CA GLU A 282 -9.98 -19.57 -19.73
C GLU A 282 -9.12 -19.89 -20.96
N MET A 283 -7.85 -20.26 -20.76
CA MET A 283 -7.00 -20.67 -21.88
C MET A 283 -7.52 -21.96 -22.51
N GLU A 284 -7.67 -21.96 -23.83
CA GLU A 284 -8.14 -23.13 -24.59
C GLU A 284 -7.02 -24.18 -24.72
N TYR A 285 -5.78 -23.72 -24.86
CA TYR A 285 -4.62 -24.58 -25.06
C TYR A 285 -3.65 -24.46 -23.87
N ILE A 286 -3.39 -25.58 -23.20
CA ILE A 286 -2.54 -25.62 -21.99
C ILE A 286 -1.14 -26.16 -22.29
N SER A 287 -1.00 -26.97 -23.35
CA SER A 287 0.27 -27.60 -23.75
C SER A 287 0.41 -27.63 -25.26
N CYS A 288 1.64 -27.44 -25.75
CA CYS A 288 1.98 -27.48 -27.16
C CYS A 288 1.71 -28.86 -27.75
N GLU A 289 0.98 -28.91 -28.86
CA GLU A 289 0.64 -30.17 -29.54
C GLU A 289 1.86 -30.92 -30.13
N ASN A 290 2.99 -30.22 -30.33
CA ASN A 290 4.19 -30.79 -30.94
C ASN A 290 5.28 -31.20 -29.94
N CYS A 291 5.50 -30.39 -28.91
CA CYS A 291 6.61 -30.57 -27.96
C CYS A 291 6.18 -30.70 -26.50
N GLU A 292 4.87 -30.67 -26.22
CA GLU A 292 4.26 -30.78 -24.88
C GLU A 292 4.66 -29.65 -23.90
N GLU A 293 5.35 -28.62 -24.36
CA GLU A 293 5.69 -27.43 -23.56
C GLU A 293 4.41 -26.72 -23.08
N SER A 294 4.40 -26.27 -21.82
CA SER A 294 3.27 -25.51 -21.28
C SER A 294 3.08 -24.20 -22.06
N LEU A 295 1.83 -23.94 -22.45
CA LEU A 295 1.49 -22.75 -23.22
C LEU A 295 1.10 -21.60 -22.30
N THR A 296 1.40 -20.40 -22.77
CA THR A 296 1.05 -19.15 -22.10
C THR A 296 -0.14 -18.48 -22.78
N LEU A 297 -0.60 -17.37 -22.21
CA LEU A 297 -1.67 -16.55 -22.79
C LEU A 297 -1.28 -16.02 -24.18
N ASP A 298 0.00 -15.73 -24.40
CA ASP A 298 0.52 -15.26 -25.68
C ASP A 298 0.50 -16.37 -26.74
N ASP A 299 0.71 -17.63 -26.34
CA ASP A 299 0.69 -18.75 -27.28
C ASP A 299 -0.72 -19.13 -27.75
N GLN A 300 -1.79 -18.60 -27.13
CA GLN A 300 -3.17 -18.94 -27.52
C GLN A 300 -3.48 -18.57 -28.97
N CYS A 301 -2.79 -17.55 -29.53
CA CYS A 301 -2.95 -17.16 -30.93
C CYS A 301 -2.33 -18.15 -31.93
N ASN A 302 -1.53 -19.11 -31.46
CA ASN A 302 -0.86 -20.11 -32.29
C ASN A 302 -1.66 -21.43 -32.39
N GLU A 303 -2.93 -21.42 -31.99
CA GLU A 303 -3.87 -22.54 -32.12
C GLU A 303 -3.31 -23.87 -31.55
N GLY A 304 -2.71 -23.82 -30.36
CA GLY A 304 -2.17 -25.00 -29.67
C GLY A 304 -0.69 -25.29 -29.88
N LYS A 305 0.05 -24.41 -30.57
CA LYS A 305 1.51 -24.51 -30.73
C LYS A 305 2.23 -23.51 -29.83
N CYS A 306 3.37 -23.90 -29.26
CA CYS A 306 4.26 -22.90 -28.64
C CYS A 306 4.89 -22.02 -29.72
N SER A 307 5.31 -20.82 -29.33
CA SER A 307 5.93 -19.84 -30.22
C SER A 307 7.08 -20.41 -31.07
N SER A 308 7.89 -21.33 -30.54
CA SER A 308 8.97 -21.98 -31.30
C SER A 308 8.44 -22.93 -32.39
N CYS A 309 7.47 -23.78 -32.05
CA CYS A 309 6.88 -24.71 -33.02
C CYS A 309 6.04 -23.99 -34.08
N GLN A 310 5.38 -22.89 -33.72
CA GLN A 310 4.68 -22.03 -34.67
C GLN A 310 5.66 -21.43 -35.68
N TYR A 311 6.78 -20.87 -35.20
CA TYR A 311 7.81 -20.29 -36.08
C TYR A 311 8.39 -21.31 -37.06
N GLU A 312 8.67 -22.54 -36.60
CA GLU A 312 9.14 -23.62 -37.48
C GLU A 312 8.11 -24.00 -38.54
N TRP A 313 6.83 -24.08 -38.15
CA TRP A 313 5.74 -24.39 -39.07
C TRP A 313 5.58 -23.31 -40.15
N GLU A 314 5.58 -22.03 -39.77
CA GLU A 314 5.50 -20.90 -40.70
C GLU A 314 6.65 -20.90 -41.71
N LYS A 315 7.87 -21.24 -41.25
CA LYS A 315 9.03 -21.34 -42.12
C LYS A 315 8.89 -22.46 -43.16
N ILE A 316 8.36 -23.62 -42.77
CA ILE A 316 8.10 -24.74 -43.70
C ILE A 316 7.02 -24.38 -44.72
N MET A 317 5.98 -23.65 -44.30
CA MET A 317 4.86 -23.26 -45.17
C MET A 317 5.21 -22.12 -46.15
N ALA A 318 6.30 -21.39 -45.90
CA ALA A 318 6.78 -20.30 -46.75
C ALA A 318 7.74 -20.76 -47.88
N GLU A 319 8.17 -22.03 -47.87
CA GLU A 319 9.00 -22.68 -48.91
C GLU A 319 8.14 -23.39 -49.96
#